data_AF-A0A4P6FTL3-F1
#
_entry.id   AF-A0A4P6FTL3-F1
#
_cell.length_a   1.000
_cell.length_b   1.000
_cell.length_c   1.000
_cell.angle_alpha   90.00
_cell.angle_beta   90.00
_cell.angle_gamma   90.00
#
_symmetry.space_group_name_H-M   'P 1'
#
loop_
_entity.id
_entity.type
_entity.pdbx_description
1 polymer ?
#
loop_
_entity_poly.entity_id
_entity_poly.type
_entity_poly.pdbx_seq_one_letter_code
_entity_poly.pdbx_strand_id
1 'polypeptide(L)'
;MFDTLTTVLGYAFLFFMALGFLLQILGGEEIDRDVPYAIDAQLAYRVLCAKLLQLNGRLDADTYEVHQKFTPDEPETSELRGSLRDAAATTPLGWQRSARDLAYRFKRFPDTLLDRFEHLIIQMNASPDGVTVSGQAALVELARLWGIGPNKTLEIFVEWRVQPLQPVLAWQDTARSKR
;
A
#
# COMPACT_ATOMS: atom_id res chain seq x y z
N MET A 1 18.58 -42.02 -36.75
CA MET A 1 17.24 -41.57 -37.21
C MET A 1 16.39 -41.19 -35.98
N PHE A 2 16.84 -40.21 -35.20
CA PHE A 2 16.22 -39.75 -33.95
C PHE A 2 16.45 -38.23 -33.75
N ASP A 3 16.40 -37.45 -34.83
CA ASP A 3 16.76 -36.01 -34.79
C ASP A 3 15.58 -35.06 -35.03
N THR A 4 14.54 -35.51 -35.74
CA THR A 4 13.44 -34.62 -36.12
C THR A 4 12.40 -34.51 -35.02
N LEU A 5 12.11 -35.60 -34.29
CA LEU A 5 11.05 -35.62 -33.26
C LEU A 5 11.46 -34.85 -32.00
N THR A 6 12.70 -35.04 -31.54
CA THR A 6 13.29 -34.33 -30.38
C THR A 6 13.41 -32.83 -30.65
N THR A 7 13.79 -32.46 -31.86
CA THR A 7 13.88 -31.06 -32.28
C THR A 7 12.50 -30.39 -32.33
N VAL A 8 11.49 -31.07 -32.88
CA VAL A 8 10.10 -30.55 -32.91
C VAL A 8 9.52 -30.44 -31.50
N LEU A 9 9.77 -31.41 -30.62
CA LEU A 9 9.34 -31.34 -29.21
C LEU A 9 10.06 -30.22 -28.44
N GLY A 10 11.34 -30.00 -28.70
CA GLY A 10 12.10 -28.88 -28.13
C GLY A 10 11.55 -27.52 -28.55
N TYR A 11 11.22 -27.34 -29.83
CA TYR A 11 10.60 -26.10 -30.31
C TYR A 11 9.18 -25.90 -29.78
N ALA A 12 8.38 -26.97 -29.69
CA ALA A 12 7.06 -26.89 -29.07
C ALA A 12 7.15 -26.46 -27.60
N PHE A 13 8.08 -27.02 -26.84
CA PHE A 13 8.29 -26.64 -25.44
C PHE A 13 8.70 -25.18 -25.29
N LEU A 14 9.65 -24.69 -26.12
CA LEU A 14 10.06 -23.28 -26.12
C LEU A 14 8.90 -22.35 -26.52
N PHE A 15 8.07 -22.75 -27.48
CA PHE A 15 6.89 -22.00 -27.88
C PHE A 15 5.87 -21.88 -26.74
N PHE A 16 5.58 -22.97 -26.00
CA PHE A 16 4.65 -22.90 -24.86
C PHE A 16 5.21 -22.11 -23.68
N MET A 17 6.52 -22.17 -23.43
CA MET A 17 7.18 -21.32 -22.42
C MET A 17 7.12 -19.84 -22.81
N ALA A 18 7.41 -19.53 -24.07
CA ALA A 18 7.31 -18.16 -24.58
C ALA A 18 5.86 -17.65 -24.59
N LEU A 19 4.89 -18.51 -24.92
CA LEU A 19 3.47 -18.18 -24.88
C LEU A 19 2.98 -18.00 -23.44
N GLY A 20 3.42 -18.83 -22.49
CA GLY A 20 3.12 -18.68 -21.07
C GLY A 20 3.69 -17.39 -20.48
N PHE A 21 4.93 -17.04 -20.86
CA PHE A 21 5.56 -15.77 -20.49
C PHE A 21 4.88 -14.57 -21.15
N LEU A 22 4.49 -14.69 -22.43
CA LEU A 22 3.72 -13.66 -23.13
C LEU A 22 2.33 -13.49 -22.51
N LEU A 23 1.68 -14.58 -22.07
CA LEU A 23 0.41 -14.55 -21.35
C LEU A 23 0.57 -14.01 -19.92
N GLN A 24 1.73 -14.12 -19.28
CA GLN A 24 2.02 -13.41 -18.02
C GLN A 24 2.26 -11.91 -18.25
N ILE A 25 2.88 -11.52 -19.36
CA ILE A 25 3.06 -10.10 -19.73
C ILE A 25 1.72 -9.48 -20.17
N LEU A 26 0.93 -10.20 -20.97
CA LEU A 26 -0.38 -9.76 -21.46
C LEU A 26 -1.50 -9.94 -20.42
N GLY A 27 -1.30 -10.84 -19.46
CA GLY A 27 -2.11 -11.03 -18.26
C GLY A 27 -1.57 -10.26 -17.06
N GLY A 28 -0.73 -9.24 -17.30
CA GLY A 28 -0.60 -8.15 -16.34
C GLY A 28 -2.00 -7.70 -15.98
N GLU A 29 -2.26 -7.57 -14.67
CA GLU A 29 -3.54 -7.11 -14.12
C GLU A 29 -4.25 -6.19 -15.10
N GLU A 30 -5.51 -6.50 -15.42
CA GLU A 30 -6.40 -5.51 -16.00
C GLU A 30 -6.30 -4.27 -15.10
N ILE A 31 -5.48 -3.30 -15.51
CA ILE A 31 -5.50 -1.96 -14.95
C ILE A 31 -6.86 -1.45 -15.38
N ASP A 32 -7.84 -1.67 -14.52
CA ASP A 32 -9.21 -1.21 -14.67
C ASP A 32 -9.14 0.29 -14.96
N ARG A 33 -9.31 0.63 -16.25
CA ARG A 33 -9.14 2.00 -16.75
C ARG A 33 -10.25 2.93 -16.27
N ASP A 34 -11.24 2.41 -15.54
CA ASP A 34 -12.31 3.15 -14.90
C ASP A 34 -12.04 3.47 -13.42
N VAL A 35 -10.91 3.03 -12.85
CA VAL A 35 -10.45 3.56 -11.55
C VAL A 35 -9.96 4.98 -11.77
N PRO A 36 -10.56 6.01 -11.15
CA PRO A 36 -10.07 7.37 -11.28
C PRO A 36 -8.76 7.46 -10.50
N TYR A 37 -7.66 7.10 -11.15
CA TYR A 37 -6.31 7.58 -10.86
C TYR A 37 -6.23 9.07 -11.21
N ALA A 38 -7.16 9.86 -10.66
CA ALA A 38 -7.03 11.30 -10.68
C ALA A 38 -5.75 11.61 -9.92
N ILE A 39 -4.82 12.32 -10.58
CA ILE A 39 -3.55 12.78 -10.01
C ILE A 39 -3.76 13.38 -8.60
N ASP A 40 -4.89 14.06 -8.40
CA ASP A 40 -5.31 14.61 -7.09
C ASP A 40 -5.49 13.56 -5.99
N ALA A 41 -6.05 12.39 -6.30
CA ALA A 41 -6.25 11.31 -5.32
C ALA A 41 -4.91 10.65 -4.95
N GLN A 42 -4.02 10.49 -5.93
CA GLN A 42 -2.65 10.02 -5.68
C GLN A 42 -1.88 11.03 -4.81
N LEU A 43 -1.95 12.32 -5.12
CA LEU A 43 -1.31 13.37 -4.34
C LEU A 43 -1.88 13.43 -2.90
N ALA A 44 -3.20 13.32 -2.75
CA ALA A 44 -3.84 13.27 -1.44
C ALA A 44 -3.39 12.05 -0.62
N TYR A 45 -3.23 10.89 -1.25
CA TYR A 45 -2.67 9.70 -0.61
C TYR A 45 -1.22 9.90 -0.17
N ARG A 46 -0.37 10.50 -1.02
CA ARG A 46 1.03 10.79 -0.66
C ARG A 46 1.14 11.74 0.53
N VAL A 47 0.33 12.81 0.56
CA VAL A 47 0.27 13.73 1.70
C VAL A 47 -0.21 13.01 2.97
N LEU A 48 -1.17 12.09 2.85
CA LEU A 48 -1.61 11.26 3.97
C LEU A 48 -0.47 10.37 4.49
N CYS A 49 0.24 9.66 3.60
CA CYS A 49 1.38 8.81 3.98
C CYS A 49 2.46 9.62 4.69
N ALA A 50 2.85 10.79 4.15
CA ALA A 50 3.84 11.66 4.77
C ALA A 50 3.42 12.10 6.18
N LYS A 51 2.14 12.47 6.38
CA LYS A 51 1.62 12.84 7.70
C LYS A 51 1.62 11.66 8.68
N LEU A 52 1.29 10.46 8.24
CA LEU A 52 1.26 9.26 9.09
C LEU A 52 2.66 8.74 9.42
N LEU A 53 3.60 8.81 8.46
CA LEU A 53 5.01 8.48 8.67
C LEU A 53 5.64 9.41 9.70
N GLN A 54 5.33 10.72 9.68
CA GLN A 54 5.78 11.65 10.72
C GLN A 54 5.30 11.28 12.14
N LEU A 55 4.13 10.66 12.27
CA LEU A 55 3.63 10.16 13.57
C LEU A 55 4.37 8.90 14.02
N ASN A 56 5.01 8.18 13.09
CA ASN A 56 5.70 6.93 13.38
C ASN A 56 7.13 7.13 13.93
N GLY A 57 7.56 8.37 14.13
CA GLY A 57 8.85 8.70 14.71
C GLY A 57 9.87 9.09 13.65
N ARG A 58 11.12 8.64 13.83
CA ARG A 58 12.24 9.10 13.01
C ARG A 58 12.21 8.41 11.65
N LEU A 59 12.31 9.21 10.58
CA LEU A 59 12.41 8.73 9.21
C LEU A 59 13.87 8.81 8.76
N ASP A 60 14.42 7.71 8.26
CA ASP A 60 15.76 7.62 7.69
C ASP A 60 15.73 7.32 6.18
N ALA A 61 16.91 7.26 5.55
CA ALA A 61 17.03 7.06 4.11
C ALA A 61 16.31 5.78 3.63
N ASP A 62 16.39 4.70 4.40
CA ASP A 62 15.78 3.41 4.09
C ASP A 62 14.25 3.49 4.11
N THR A 63 13.69 4.22 5.09
CA THR A 63 12.25 4.50 5.16
C THR A 63 11.77 5.23 3.89
N TYR A 64 12.55 6.20 3.41
CA TYR A 64 12.23 6.95 2.19
C TYR A 64 12.37 6.11 0.93
N GLU A 65 13.35 5.21 0.87
CA GLU A 65 13.52 4.28 -0.26
C GLU A 65 12.32 3.33 -0.39
N VAL A 66 11.86 2.79 0.74
CA VAL A 66 10.65 1.95 0.76
C VAL A 66 9.41 2.77 0.37
N HIS A 67 9.28 4.00 0.86
CA HIS A 67 8.17 4.87 0.46
C HIS A 67 8.10 5.04 -1.08
N GLN A 68 9.24 5.30 -1.73
CA GLN A 68 9.32 5.44 -3.19
C GLN A 68 8.88 4.18 -3.95
N LYS A 69 9.30 2.99 -3.49
CA LYS A 69 8.97 1.71 -4.15
C LYS A 69 7.47 1.43 -4.18
N PHE A 70 6.73 1.85 -3.15
CA PHE A 70 5.28 1.66 -3.04
C PHE A 70 4.47 2.86 -3.56
N THR A 71 5.14 3.85 -4.15
CA THR A 71 4.53 4.97 -4.91
C THR A 71 5.18 5.10 -6.30
N PRO A 72 5.05 4.09 -7.19
CA PRO A 72 5.86 3.97 -8.40
C PRO A 72 5.57 4.97 -9.54
N ASP A 73 4.52 5.81 -9.42
CA ASP A 73 4.18 6.82 -10.45
C ASP A 73 4.84 8.21 -10.17
N GLU A 74 6.09 8.23 -9.72
CA GLU A 74 6.87 9.47 -9.57
C GLU A 74 7.95 9.61 -10.66
N PRO A 75 8.14 10.81 -11.22
CA PRO A 75 9.45 11.17 -11.75
C PRO A 75 10.46 11.21 -10.58
N GLU A 76 11.61 10.56 -10.76
CA GLU A 76 12.66 10.23 -9.76
C GLU A 76 13.33 11.42 -9.01
N THR A 77 12.75 12.62 -9.00
CA THR A 77 13.48 13.84 -8.62
C THR A 77 13.38 14.23 -7.14
N SER A 78 14.46 14.79 -6.61
CA SER A 78 14.59 15.23 -5.22
C SER A 78 13.70 16.40 -4.80
N GLU A 79 13.22 17.19 -5.75
CA GLU A 79 12.45 18.42 -5.51
C GLU A 79 10.99 18.12 -5.11
N LEU A 80 10.40 17.05 -5.65
CA LEU A 80 9.05 16.63 -5.26
C LEU A 80 9.03 16.11 -3.81
N ARG A 81 10.15 15.53 -3.34
CA ARG A 81 10.33 15.08 -1.94
C ARG A 81 10.27 16.24 -0.95
N GLY A 82 10.95 17.34 -1.26
CA GLY A 82 10.83 18.58 -0.49
C GLY A 82 9.40 19.11 -0.51
N SER A 83 8.80 19.15 -1.70
CA SER A 83 7.44 19.66 -1.92
C SER A 83 6.36 18.85 -1.20
N LEU A 84 6.47 17.51 -1.12
CA LEU A 84 5.53 16.66 -0.40
C LEU A 84 5.69 16.78 1.13
N ARG A 85 6.93 16.90 1.62
CA ARG A 85 7.19 17.16 3.04
C ARG A 85 6.66 18.53 3.45
N ASP A 86 6.93 19.54 2.62
CA ASP A 86 6.47 20.90 2.83
C ASP A 86 4.95 20.96 2.69
N ALA A 87 4.33 20.26 1.74
CA ALA A 87 2.88 20.13 1.64
C ALA A 87 2.28 19.42 2.86
N ALA A 88 2.88 18.35 3.36
CA ALA A 88 2.41 17.66 4.57
C ALA A 88 2.50 18.57 5.81
N ALA A 89 3.56 19.37 5.92
CA ALA A 89 3.78 20.32 7.01
C ALA A 89 2.91 21.58 6.90
N THR A 90 2.63 22.06 5.69
CA THR A 90 1.88 23.31 5.44
C THR A 90 0.40 23.09 5.25
N THR A 91 -0.04 21.87 4.89
CA THR A 91 -1.47 21.57 4.75
C THR A 91 -2.13 21.64 6.12
N PRO A 92 -3.04 22.62 6.35
CA PRO A 92 -3.61 22.92 7.67
C PRO A 92 -4.57 21.83 8.18
N LEU A 93 -4.90 20.85 7.33
CA LEU A 93 -5.83 19.78 7.62
C LEU A 93 -5.10 18.59 8.25
N GLY A 94 -5.64 18.10 9.37
CA GLY A 94 -5.20 16.86 10.01
C GLY A 94 -5.37 15.66 9.09
N TRP A 95 -4.53 14.64 9.27
CA TRP A 95 -4.50 13.44 8.43
C TRP A 95 -5.85 12.72 8.35
N GLN A 96 -6.70 12.80 9.40
CA GLN A 96 -8.04 12.24 9.40
C GLN A 96 -8.95 12.84 8.33
N ARG A 97 -8.80 14.14 8.02
CA ARG A 97 -9.61 14.77 6.97
C ARG A 97 -9.20 14.28 5.59
N SER A 98 -7.89 14.15 5.34
CA SER A 98 -7.37 13.55 4.10
C SER A 98 -7.81 12.09 3.95
N ALA A 99 -7.78 11.32 5.04
CA ALA A 99 -8.25 9.93 5.06
C ALA A 99 -9.74 9.83 4.67
N ARG A 100 -10.61 10.71 5.19
CA ARG A 100 -12.03 10.75 4.82
C ARG A 100 -12.26 11.12 3.36
N ASP A 101 -11.49 12.08 2.83
CA ASP A 101 -11.59 12.47 1.42
C ASP A 101 -11.21 11.30 0.50
N LEU A 102 -10.13 10.58 0.81
CA LEU A 102 -9.74 9.37 0.08
C LEU A 102 -10.78 8.27 0.18
N ALA A 103 -11.36 8.05 1.37
CA ALA A 103 -12.43 7.09 1.57
C ALA A 103 -13.65 7.42 0.69
N TYR A 104 -13.99 8.70 0.56
CA TYR A 104 -15.08 9.17 -0.28
C TYR A 104 -14.79 8.95 -1.76
N ARG A 105 -13.58 9.31 -2.22
CA ARG A 105 -13.16 9.16 -3.63
C ARG A 105 -13.09 7.70 -4.05
N PHE A 106 -12.56 6.82 -3.20
CA PHE A 106 -12.43 5.39 -3.47
C PHE A 106 -13.57 4.54 -2.92
N LYS A 107 -14.72 5.15 -2.55
CA LYS A 107 -15.87 4.41 -2.01
C LYS A 107 -16.35 3.28 -2.92
N ARG A 108 -16.18 3.43 -4.24
CA ARG A 108 -16.53 2.42 -5.25
C ARG A 108 -15.45 1.37 -5.50
N PHE A 109 -14.27 1.57 -4.94
CA PHE A 109 -13.06 0.75 -5.14
C PHE A 109 -12.48 0.35 -3.78
N PRO A 110 -13.19 -0.49 -3.00
CA PRO A 110 -12.77 -0.88 -1.66
C PRO A 110 -11.42 -1.61 -1.65
N ASP A 111 -11.13 -2.39 -2.70
CA ASP A 111 -9.86 -3.10 -2.85
C ASP A 111 -8.68 -2.13 -3.01
N THR A 112 -8.90 -0.98 -3.66
CA THR A 112 -7.89 0.09 -3.73
C THR A 112 -7.59 0.66 -2.34
N LEU A 113 -8.61 0.90 -1.49
CA LEU A 113 -8.36 1.36 -0.12
C LEU A 113 -7.61 0.32 0.71
N LEU A 114 -7.87 -0.97 0.46
CA LEU A 114 -7.17 -2.07 1.12
C LEU A 114 -5.69 -2.13 0.71
N ASP A 115 -5.40 -2.08 -0.59
CA ASP A 115 -4.04 -2.00 -1.15
C ASP A 115 -3.27 -0.80 -0.58
N ARG A 116 -3.91 0.38 -0.57
CA ARG A 116 -3.32 1.60 0.00
C ARG A 116 -3.09 1.52 1.49
N PHE A 117 -3.90 0.77 2.22
CA PHE A 117 -3.72 0.55 3.65
C PHE A 117 -2.53 -0.36 3.91
N GLU A 118 -2.42 -1.43 3.13
CA GLU A 118 -1.31 -2.38 3.18
C GLU A 118 0.03 -1.70 2.87
N HIS A 119 0.11 -0.93 1.79
CA HIS A 119 1.31 -0.17 1.43
C HIS A 119 1.77 0.75 2.57
N LEU A 120 0.83 1.42 3.25
CA LEU A 120 1.18 2.30 4.35
C LEU A 120 1.78 1.52 5.53
N ILE A 121 1.26 0.34 5.85
CA ILE A 121 1.82 -0.53 6.88
C ILE A 121 3.26 -0.91 6.53
N ILE A 122 3.51 -1.32 5.29
CA ILE A 122 4.86 -1.67 4.81
C ILE A 122 5.81 -0.49 4.97
N GLN A 123 5.38 0.70 4.54
CA GLN A 123 6.17 1.93 4.62
C GLN A 123 6.50 2.32 6.07
N MET A 124 5.52 2.23 6.98
CA MET A 124 5.74 2.53 8.40
C MET A 124 6.64 1.47 9.05
N ASN A 125 6.48 0.20 8.69
CA ASN A 125 7.28 -0.88 9.24
C ASN A 125 8.75 -0.86 8.77
N ALA A 126 9.02 -0.20 7.64
CA ALA A 126 10.38 0.03 7.16
C ALA A 126 11.15 1.10 7.95
N SER A 127 10.49 1.84 8.84
CA SER A 127 11.18 2.80 9.71
C SER A 127 12.04 2.11 10.77
N PRO A 128 13.10 2.78 11.30
CA PRO A 128 13.99 2.19 12.31
C PRO A 128 13.28 1.68 13.55
N ASP A 129 12.20 2.33 13.93
CA ASP A 129 11.42 2.03 15.14
C ASP A 129 10.30 1.02 14.86
N GLY A 130 10.16 0.56 13.61
CA GLY A 130 9.01 -0.23 13.15
C GLY A 130 7.70 0.53 13.30
N VAL A 131 6.57 -0.17 13.27
CA VAL A 131 5.27 0.49 13.51
C VAL A 131 5.06 0.72 15.02
N THR A 132 5.28 1.97 15.44
CA THR A 132 5.16 2.40 16.84
C THR A 132 3.73 2.31 17.38
N VAL A 133 3.54 2.40 18.71
CA VAL A 133 2.20 2.41 19.34
C VAL A 133 1.32 3.52 18.75
N SER A 134 1.86 4.73 18.61
CA SER A 134 1.15 5.87 18.00
C SER A 134 0.81 5.61 16.53
N GLY A 135 1.74 5.01 15.79
CA GLY A 135 1.51 4.59 14.41
C GLY A 135 0.40 3.56 14.28
N GLN A 136 0.38 2.53 15.14
CA GLN A 136 -0.68 1.53 15.17
C GLN A 136 -2.04 2.13 15.56
N ALA A 137 -2.08 3.08 16.49
CA ALA A 137 -3.31 3.80 16.83
C ALA A 137 -3.87 4.57 15.62
N ALA A 138 -3.00 5.25 14.87
CA ALA A 138 -3.37 5.97 13.66
C ALA A 138 -3.85 5.02 12.55
N LEU A 139 -3.17 3.88 12.36
CA LEU A 139 -3.59 2.84 11.40
C LEU A 139 -4.94 2.22 11.76
N VAL A 140 -5.23 1.99 13.06
CA VAL A 140 -6.54 1.52 13.52
C VAL A 140 -7.64 2.54 13.20
N GLU A 141 -7.40 3.83 13.46
CA GLU A 141 -8.36 4.87 13.13
C GLU A 141 -8.52 5.02 11.61
N LEU A 142 -7.44 4.91 10.83
CA LEU A 142 -7.48 4.92 9.37
C LEU A 142 -8.32 3.75 8.83
N ALA A 143 -8.09 2.54 9.32
CA ALA A 143 -8.86 1.35 8.96
C ALA A 143 -10.36 1.55 9.21
N ARG A 144 -10.73 2.15 10.35
CA ARG A 144 -12.14 2.51 10.64
C ARG A 144 -12.70 3.50 9.65
N LEU A 145 -11.95 4.55 9.29
CA LEU A 145 -12.39 5.55 8.31
C LEU A 145 -12.57 4.96 6.92
N TRP A 146 -11.80 3.93 6.57
CA TRP A 146 -11.86 3.24 5.28
C TRP A 146 -12.77 2.01 5.27
N GLY A 147 -13.42 1.70 6.39
CA GLY A 147 -14.31 0.55 6.50
C GLY A 147 -13.59 -0.80 6.52
N ILE A 148 -12.29 -0.82 6.77
CA ILE A 148 -11.50 -2.05 6.92
C ILE A 148 -11.76 -2.63 8.30
N GLY A 149 -12.22 -3.88 8.35
CA GLY A 149 -12.60 -4.53 9.60
C GLY A 149 -11.39 -4.85 10.51
N PRO A 150 -11.63 -5.05 11.81
CA PRO A 150 -10.58 -5.40 12.78
C PRO A 150 -9.86 -6.69 12.39
N ASN A 151 -10.58 -7.73 11.97
CA ASN A 151 -9.97 -9.01 11.60
C ASN A 151 -9.03 -8.86 10.40
N LYS A 152 -9.45 -8.14 9.35
CA LYS A 152 -8.61 -7.92 8.16
C LYS A 152 -7.42 -7.03 8.48
N THR A 153 -7.58 -6.03 9.34
CA THR A 153 -6.46 -5.22 9.82
C THR A 153 -5.42 -6.08 10.54
N LEU A 154 -5.85 -6.98 11.43
CA LEU A 154 -4.95 -7.88 12.14
C LEU A 154 -4.23 -8.85 11.19
N GLU A 155 -4.94 -9.38 10.20
CA GLU A 155 -4.37 -10.25 9.16
C GLU A 155 -3.21 -9.56 8.43
N ILE A 156 -3.42 -8.32 7.96
CA ILE A 156 -2.38 -7.54 7.26
C ILE A 156 -1.19 -7.24 8.18
N PHE A 157 -1.42 -6.93 9.45
CA PHE A 157 -0.33 -6.73 10.42
C PHE A 157 0.53 -7.99 10.55
N VAL A 158 -0.09 -9.15 10.67
CA VAL A 158 0.61 -10.44 10.79
C VAL A 158 1.36 -10.77 9.51
N GLU A 159 0.74 -10.58 8.35
CA GLU A 159 1.34 -10.79 7.03
C GLU A 159 2.64 -10.00 6.86
N TRP A 160 2.62 -8.72 7.24
CA TRP A 160 3.77 -7.82 7.16
C TRP A 160 4.66 -7.83 8.41
N ARG A 161 4.53 -8.86 9.25
CA ARG A 161 5.36 -9.09 10.45
C ARG A 161 5.38 -7.91 11.43
N VAL A 162 4.29 -7.15 11.47
CA VAL A 162 4.06 -6.09 12.46
C VAL A 162 3.43 -6.71 13.68
N GLN A 163 4.17 -6.74 14.79
CA GLN A 163 3.64 -7.22 16.07
C GLN A 163 2.46 -6.34 16.52
N PRO A 164 1.24 -6.88 16.69
CA PRO A 164 0.11 -6.09 17.16
C PRO A 164 0.34 -5.59 18.59
N LEU A 165 0.16 -4.30 18.80
CA LEU A 165 0.28 -3.63 20.09
C LEU A 165 -1.11 -3.28 20.66
N GLN A 166 -1.12 -2.69 21.85
CA GLN A 166 -2.33 -2.42 22.62
C GLN A 166 -3.48 -1.75 21.82
N PRO A 167 -3.25 -0.76 20.92
CA PRO A 167 -4.34 -0.16 20.15
C PRO A 167 -5.08 -1.15 19.24
N VAL A 168 -4.34 -2.06 18.60
CA VAL A 168 -4.91 -3.10 17.71
C VAL A 168 -5.62 -4.15 18.55
N LEU A 169 -4.98 -4.62 19.63
CA LEU A 169 -5.53 -5.64 20.53
C LEU A 169 -6.84 -5.17 21.18
N ALA A 170 -6.87 -3.95 21.73
CA ALA A 170 -8.07 -3.40 22.35
C ALA A 170 -9.23 -3.27 21.34
N TRP A 171 -8.93 -2.99 20.07
CA TRP A 171 -9.94 -2.96 19.03
C TRP A 171 -10.49 -4.35 18.70
N GLN A 172 -9.65 -5.39 18.68
CA GLN A 172 -10.09 -6.79 18.52
C GLN A 172 -11.06 -7.20 19.63
N ASP A 173 -10.72 -6.90 20.88
CA ASP A 173 -11.53 -7.28 22.04
C ASP A 173 -12.89 -6.58 22.03
N THR A 174 -12.91 -5.29 21.66
CA THR A 174 -14.16 -4.53 21.49
C THR A 174 -15.03 -5.08 20.36
N ALA A 175 -14.42 -5.62 19.30
CA ALA A 175 -15.17 -6.21 18.19
C ALA A 175 -15.74 -7.60 18.54
N ARG A 176 -15.04 -8.35 19.41
CA ARG A 176 -15.49 -9.66 19.90
C ARG A 176 -16.63 -9.55 20.90
N SER A 177 -16.61 -8.56 21.79
CA SER A 177 -17.66 -8.37 22.81
C SER A 177 -19.01 -7.90 22.25
N LYS A 178 -19.05 -7.48 20.98
CA LYS A 178 -20.26 -7.02 20.29
C LYS A 178 -20.92 -8.10 19.40
N ARG A 179 -20.35 -9.31 19.36
CA ARG A 179 -20.89 -10.47 18.64
C ARG A 179 -21.59 -11.40 19.63
#